data_AF-A0A926RTW5-F1
#
_entry.id   AF-A0A926RTW5-F1
#
_cell.length_a   1.000
_cell.length_b   1.000
_cell.length_c   1.000
_cell.angle_alpha   90.00
_cell.angle_beta   90.00
_cell.angle_gamma   90.00
#
_symmetry.space_group_name_H-M   'P 1'
#
loop_
_entity.id
_entity.type
_entity.pdbx_description
1 polymer ?
#
loop_
_entity_poly.entity_id
_entity_poly.type
_entity_poly.pdbx_seq_one_letter_code
_entity_poly.pdbx_strand_id
1 'polypeptide(L)'
;MTKKTIRLLMPQWQGGNNPNYAFGAELLAWLAPESDQLQIRVPVQTYDGTPLENENGMNGRKQLLKQLKSAHHILDAYQPDRVVMFGGDCLVEQAPFAYLNERYGGELGLLWIDAHTDLVGYIGYDNGHTLPLGNLLGEGDEEFAKHVKTPLKPEHVFIAGLTTPTEQEAEVIYERFQKLGIVPADSEAEMIQRLGIKTAGAGEIINSTQSIHEWINEKNIKHLAIHIDLDVLDPKTFRSLIFAKPEDPFHLSPKGSLQFIHLQKILKELSEETDIVGLGITEHMPWDAIELKKLLADIPILND
;
A
#
# COMPACT_ATOMS: atom_id res chain seq x y z
N MET A 1 13.32 -24.89 13.25
CA MET A 1 12.76 -23.89 14.20
C MET A 1 11.46 -23.39 13.62
N THR A 2 10.45 -23.13 14.45
CA THR A 2 9.17 -22.54 14.00
C THR A 2 9.40 -21.09 13.57
N LYS A 3 8.96 -20.72 12.37
CA LYS A 3 9.09 -19.34 11.87
C LYS A 3 8.21 -18.40 12.71
N LYS A 4 8.78 -17.30 13.19
CA LYS A 4 8.08 -16.28 13.97
C LYS A 4 7.35 -15.31 13.04
N THR A 5 6.03 -15.33 13.06
CA THR A 5 5.20 -14.33 12.39
C THR A 5 4.67 -13.33 13.41
N ILE A 6 4.73 -12.03 13.10
CA ILE A 6 3.96 -11.00 13.81
C ILE A 6 2.92 -10.40 12.87
N ARG A 7 1.83 -9.92 13.46
CA ARG A 7 0.81 -9.10 12.81
C ARG A 7 1.02 -7.65 13.25
N LEU A 8 1.21 -6.74 12.32
CA LEU A 8 1.27 -5.31 12.59
C LEU A 8 -0.06 -4.69 12.20
N LEU A 9 -0.67 -3.96 13.12
CA LEU A 9 -1.80 -3.08 12.85
C LEU A 9 -1.26 -1.65 12.83
N MET A 10 -1.28 -1.01 11.67
CA MET A 10 -0.75 0.34 11.49
C MET A 10 -1.84 1.23 10.89
N PRO A 11 -2.70 1.84 11.73
CA PRO A 11 -3.84 2.64 11.29
C PRO A 11 -3.40 4.06 10.83
N GLN A 12 -2.32 4.12 10.03
CA GLN A 12 -1.80 5.34 9.43
C GLN A 12 -2.84 5.90 8.44
N TRP A 13 -3.04 7.21 8.47
CA TRP A 13 -4.00 7.87 7.60
C TRP A 13 -3.41 9.12 6.93
N GLN A 14 -2.24 9.54 7.39
CA GLN A 14 -1.58 10.76 6.96
C GLN A 14 -0.96 10.62 5.57
N GLY A 15 -0.56 9.42 5.16
CA GLY A 15 0.10 9.20 3.88
C GLY A 15 -0.85 9.48 2.71
N GLY A 16 -2.11 9.05 2.82
CA GLY A 16 -3.16 9.41 1.87
C GLY A 16 -4.01 10.63 2.30
N ASN A 17 -3.61 11.33 3.36
CA ASN A 17 -4.30 12.50 3.93
C ASN A 17 -5.83 12.31 4.10
N ASN A 18 -6.24 11.13 4.60
CA ASN A 18 -7.65 10.80 4.77
C ASN A 18 -7.85 9.99 6.07
N PRO A 19 -8.41 10.62 7.14
CA PRO A 19 -8.59 9.99 8.46
C PRO A 19 -9.33 8.65 8.47
N ASN A 20 -10.09 8.34 7.42
CA ASN A 20 -10.89 7.12 7.32
C ASN A 20 -10.05 5.85 7.17
N TYR A 21 -8.82 5.94 6.66
CA TYR A 21 -7.89 4.80 6.59
C TYR A 21 -7.64 4.16 7.96
N ALA A 22 -7.61 4.97 9.01
CA ALA A 22 -7.38 4.48 10.36
C ALA A 22 -8.43 3.45 10.77
N PHE A 23 -9.71 3.69 10.45
CA PHE A 23 -10.77 2.72 10.72
C PHE A 23 -10.76 1.54 9.74
N GLY A 24 -10.38 1.78 8.48
CA GLY A 24 -10.16 0.72 7.50
C GLY A 24 -9.17 -0.34 7.98
N ALA A 25 -8.03 0.09 8.51
CA ALA A 25 -6.99 -0.77 9.07
C ALA A 25 -7.49 -1.61 10.26
N GLU A 26 -8.22 -0.98 11.18
CA GLU A 26 -8.84 -1.66 12.33
C GLU A 26 -9.85 -2.72 11.88
N LEU A 27 -10.65 -2.40 10.85
CA LEU A 27 -11.61 -3.34 10.30
C LEU A 27 -10.92 -4.51 9.57
N LEU A 28 -9.82 -4.27 8.86
CA LEU A 28 -9.00 -5.35 8.28
C LEU A 28 -8.49 -6.30 9.36
N ALA A 29 -7.92 -5.75 10.44
CA ALA A 29 -7.42 -6.55 11.56
C ALA A 29 -8.54 -7.36 12.25
N TRP A 30 -9.73 -6.79 12.36
CA TRP A 30 -10.91 -7.48 12.92
C TRP A 30 -11.45 -8.58 12.00
N LEU A 31 -11.45 -8.37 10.68
CA LEU A 31 -11.88 -9.36 9.68
C LEU A 31 -10.90 -10.53 9.52
N ALA A 32 -9.62 -10.31 9.87
CA ALA A 32 -8.59 -11.31 9.73
C ALA A 32 -8.89 -12.56 10.59
N PRO A 33 -8.53 -13.77 10.12
CA PRO A 33 -8.75 -14.99 10.89
C PRO A 33 -8.10 -14.93 12.28
N GLU A 34 -8.76 -15.51 13.27
CA GLU A 34 -8.20 -15.72 14.60
C GLU A 34 -6.84 -16.43 14.51
N SER A 35 -5.89 -16.02 15.37
CA SER A 35 -4.54 -16.57 15.36
C SER A 35 -3.82 -16.32 16.67
N ASP A 36 -2.96 -17.26 17.05
CA ASP A 36 -2.04 -17.12 18.18
C ASP A 36 -0.81 -16.25 17.85
N GLN A 37 -0.71 -15.73 16.61
CA GLN A 37 0.34 -14.80 16.22
C GLN A 37 0.23 -13.50 17.02
N LEU A 38 1.38 -13.01 17.50
CA LEU A 38 1.42 -11.74 18.21
C LEU A 38 0.99 -10.59 17.29
N GLN A 39 -0.09 -9.91 17.67
CA GLN A 39 -0.53 -8.67 17.03
C GLN A 39 -0.02 -7.46 17.81
N ILE A 40 0.63 -6.53 17.10
CA ILE A 40 1.21 -5.32 17.66
C ILE A 40 0.64 -4.12 16.92
N ARG A 41 0.12 -3.16 17.67
CA ARG A 41 -0.36 -1.89 17.12
C ARG A 41 0.79 -0.89 17.04
N VAL A 42 1.04 -0.35 15.85
CA VAL A 42 1.96 0.78 15.67
C VAL A 42 1.27 2.05 16.17
N PRO A 43 1.92 2.88 17.02
CA PRO A 43 1.33 4.12 17.48
C PRO A 43 1.14 5.11 16.33
N VAL A 44 -0.12 5.49 16.09
CA VAL A 44 -0.52 6.51 15.12
C VAL A 44 -1.35 7.56 15.84
N GLN A 45 -1.11 8.84 15.56
CA GLN A 45 -1.93 9.91 16.10
C GLN A 45 -3.35 9.83 15.52
N THR A 46 -4.35 9.78 16.39
CA THR A 46 -5.76 9.85 15.98
C THR A 46 -6.06 11.23 15.42
N TYR A 47 -6.90 11.29 14.38
CA TYR A 47 -7.38 12.55 13.85
C TYR A 47 -8.21 13.30 14.90
N ASP A 48 -7.85 14.54 15.17
CA ASP A 48 -8.49 15.41 16.17
C ASP A 48 -9.28 16.56 15.54
N GLY A 49 -9.45 16.54 14.22
CA GLY A 49 -10.09 17.62 13.45
C GLY A 49 -9.10 18.65 12.89
N THR A 50 -7.82 18.56 13.23
CA THR A 50 -6.79 19.48 12.72
C THR A 50 -6.24 18.99 11.38
N PRO A 51 -6.28 19.80 10.30
CA PRO A 51 -5.66 19.46 9.03
C PRO A 51 -4.16 19.21 9.17
N LEU A 52 -3.61 18.33 8.33
CA LEU A 52 -2.16 18.12 8.27
C LEU A 52 -1.45 19.36 7.73
N GLU A 53 -0.31 19.68 8.33
CA GLU A 53 0.61 20.67 7.78
C GLU A 53 1.38 20.04 6.61
N ASN A 54 1.55 20.82 5.54
CA ASN A 54 2.48 20.46 4.48
C ASN A 54 3.90 20.84 4.89
N GLU A 55 4.77 19.85 5.00
CA GLU A 55 6.11 19.99 5.53
C GLU A 55 7.11 19.52 4.46
N ASN A 56 7.70 20.47 3.73
CA ASN A 56 8.60 20.19 2.61
C ASN A 56 7.94 19.31 1.53
N GLY A 57 6.78 19.72 1.02
CA GLY A 57 6.10 19.04 -0.09
C GLY A 57 5.48 17.69 0.30
N MET A 58 5.19 17.48 1.59
CA MET A 58 4.46 16.30 2.06
C MET A 58 3.57 16.63 3.24
N ASN A 59 2.30 16.27 3.16
CA ASN A 59 1.33 16.42 4.23
C ASN A 59 1.68 15.48 5.41
N GLY A 60 1.84 16.05 6.60
CA GLY A 60 2.08 15.28 7.82
C GLY A 60 3.45 14.59 7.90
N ARG A 61 4.47 15.06 7.16
CA ARG A 61 5.82 14.47 7.10
C ARG A 61 6.38 14.07 8.45
N LYS A 62 6.35 14.96 9.45
CA LYS A 62 6.89 14.67 10.80
C LYS A 62 6.14 13.52 11.47
N GLN A 63 4.82 13.46 11.30
CA GLN A 63 4.01 12.36 11.84
C GLN A 63 4.35 11.05 11.13
N LEU A 64 4.47 11.06 9.81
CA LEU A 64 4.82 9.89 8.99
C LEU A 64 6.21 9.34 9.35
N LEU A 65 7.22 10.19 9.46
CA LEU A 65 8.57 9.75 9.87
C LEU A 65 8.60 9.18 11.29
N LYS A 66 7.81 9.76 12.21
CA LYS A 66 7.68 9.22 13.58
C LYS A 66 7.05 7.83 13.55
N GLN A 67 6.04 7.62 12.72
CA GLN A 67 5.36 6.34 12.55
C GLN A 67 6.28 5.29 11.91
N LEU A 68 6.98 5.65 10.84
CA LEU A 68 8.00 4.82 10.19
C LEU A 68 9.07 4.35 11.18
N LYS A 69 9.63 5.28 11.97
CA LYS A 69 10.62 4.97 13.02
C LYS A 69 10.05 4.05 14.11
N SER A 70 8.78 4.23 14.46
CA SER A 70 8.11 3.38 15.46
C SER A 70 7.92 1.95 14.93
N ALA A 71 7.53 1.80 13.67
CA ALA A 71 7.42 0.50 13.01
C ALA A 71 8.80 -0.21 12.94
N HIS A 72 9.87 0.49 12.55
CA HIS A 72 11.23 -0.05 12.61
C HIS A 72 11.62 -0.51 14.03
N HIS A 73 11.36 0.31 15.05
CA HIS A 73 11.68 -0.05 16.44
C HIS A 73 10.96 -1.34 16.88
N ILE A 74 9.70 -1.51 16.49
CA ILE A 74 8.94 -2.75 16.75
C ILE A 74 9.59 -3.93 16.03
N LEU A 75 9.89 -3.81 14.74
CA LEU A 75 10.51 -4.88 13.95
C LEU A 75 11.88 -5.27 14.52
N ASP A 76 12.69 -4.30 14.93
CA ASP A 76 14.00 -4.50 15.53
C ASP A 76 13.92 -5.18 16.90
N ALA A 77 12.90 -4.87 17.70
CA ALA A 77 12.70 -5.48 19.02
C ALA A 77 12.22 -6.94 18.92
N TYR A 78 11.31 -7.23 17.98
CA TYR A 78 10.71 -8.56 17.86
C TYR A 78 11.47 -9.50 16.93
N GLN A 79 12.26 -8.99 15.98
CA GLN A 79 13.04 -9.79 15.02
C GLN A 79 12.22 -10.92 14.34
N PRO A 80 11.03 -10.62 13.77
CA PRO A 80 10.19 -11.65 13.16
C PRO A 80 10.82 -12.25 11.89
N ASP A 81 10.49 -13.50 11.59
CA ASP A 81 10.73 -14.10 10.27
C ASP A 81 9.73 -13.60 9.23
N ARG A 82 8.48 -13.37 9.65
CA ARG A 82 7.40 -12.95 8.75
C ARG A 82 6.59 -11.82 9.34
N VAL A 83 6.09 -10.94 8.48
CA VAL A 83 5.26 -9.80 8.86
C VAL A 83 3.97 -9.83 8.05
N VAL A 84 2.84 -9.79 8.75
CA VAL A 84 1.53 -9.49 8.16
C VAL A 84 1.15 -8.08 8.59
N MET A 85 0.80 -7.20 7.66
CA MET A 85 0.45 -5.80 7.90
C MET A 85 -1.03 -5.55 7.58
N PHE A 86 -1.77 -5.09 8.58
CA PHE A 86 -3.09 -4.49 8.40
C PHE A 86 -2.90 -2.98 8.37
N GLY A 87 -2.81 -2.47 7.15
CA GLY A 87 -2.43 -1.10 6.88
C GLY A 87 -3.61 -0.15 6.83
N GLY A 88 -3.30 1.14 7.02
CA GLY A 88 -4.07 2.21 6.43
C GLY A 88 -3.57 2.47 5.00
N ASP A 89 -2.97 3.62 4.74
CA ASP A 89 -2.40 3.94 3.41
C ASP A 89 -1.13 3.13 3.04
N CYS A 90 -0.74 3.13 1.75
CA CYS A 90 0.37 2.30 1.22
C CYS A 90 1.74 2.52 1.88
N LEU A 91 1.97 3.69 2.49
CA LEU A 91 3.27 4.03 3.10
C LEU A 91 3.59 3.19 4.35
N VAL A 92 2.60 2.52 4.95
CA VAL A 92 2.77 1.66 6.14
C VAL A 92 3.73 0.49 5.94
N GLU A 93 3.92 0.04 4.70
CA GLU A 93 4.72 -1.15 4.41
C GLU A 93 6.20 -0.85 4.16
N GLN A 94 6.60 0.42 4.07
CA GLN A 94 8.00 0.77 3.86
C GLN A 94 8.92 0.17 4.94
N ALA A 95 8.59 0.33 6.23
CA ALA A 95 9.39 -0.25 7.32
C ALA A 95 9.41 -1.80 7.30
N PRO A 96 8.26 -2.49 7.24
CA PRO A 96 8.21 -3.96 7.11
C PRO A 96 9.02 -4.52 5.95
N PHE A 97 8.90 -3.95 4.74
CA PHE A 97 9.59 -4.47 3.57
C PHE A 97 11.07 -4.14 3.56
N ALA A 98 11.47 -2.95 4.04
CA ALA A 98 12.88 -2.64 4.26
C ALA A 98 13.52 -3.63 5.27
N TYR A 99 12.81 -3.92 6.38
CA TYR A 99 13.25 -4.90 7.37
C TYR A 99 13.38 -6.31 6.79
N LEU A 100 12.37 -6.79 6.06
CA LEU A 100 12.39 -8.12 5.46
C LEU A 100 13.49 -8.22 4.39
N ASN A 101 13.72 -7.16 3.60
CA ASN A 101 14.79 -7.16 2.61
C ASN A 101 16.17 -7.27 3.28
N GLU A 102 16.41 -6.52 4.36
CA GLU A 102 17.64 -6.64 5.15
C GLU A 102 17.78 -8.06 5.74
N ARG A 103 16.71 -8.60 6.33
CA ARG A 103 16.68 -9.95 6.92
C ARG A 103 17.03 -11.04 5.90
N TYR A 104 16.53 -10.90 4.68
CA TYR A 104 16.73 -11.85 3.59
C TYR A 104 17.88 -11.48 2.67
N GLY A 105 18.83 -10.66 3.16
CA GLY A 105 20.12 -10.43 2.53
C GLY A 105 20.08 -9.60 1.25
N GLY A 106 19.03 -8.78 1.05
CA GLY A 106 18.84 -8.02 -0.19
C GLY A 106 18.27 -8.84 -1.35
N GLU A 107 17.80 -10.06 -1.08
CA GLU A 107 17.27 -10.99 -2.09
C GLU A 107 15.74 -11.18 -1.99
N LEU A 108 15.04 -10.30 -1.27
CA LEU A 108 13.59 -10.33 -1.17
C LEU A 108 12.99 -10.00 -2.54
N GLY A 109 12.04 -10.81 -3.02
CA GLY A 109 11.16 -10.40 -4.09
C GLY A 109 9.99 -9.59 -3.54
N LEU A 110 9.62 -8.51 -4.21
CA LEU A 110 8.44 -7.72 -3.89
C LEU A 110 7.46 -7.76 -5.06
N LEU A 111 6.28 -8.32 -4.81
CA LEU A 111 5.14 -8.22 -5.70
C LEU A 111 4.25 -7.07 -5.22
N TRP A 112 4.18 -5.99 -6.00
CA TRP A 112 3.37 -4.81 -5.75
C TRP A 112 2.04 -4.93 -6.50
N ILE A 113 0.98 -5.40 -5.82
CA ILE A 113 -0.34 -5.56 -6.43
C ILE A 113 -1.15 -4.29 -6.22
N ASP A 114 -1.30 -3.49 -7.27
CA ASP A 114 -1.76 -2.11 -7.18
C ASP A 114 -2.26 -1.61 -8.55
N ALA A 115 -3.24 -0.69 -8.57
CA ALA A 115 -3.64 0.03 -9.77
C ALA A 115 -2.60 1.10 -10.17
N HIS A 116 -1.79 1.58 -9.22
CA HIS A 116 -0.77 2.62 -9.36
C HIS A 116 0.63 2.07 -9.08
N THR A 117 1.66 2.91 -9.24
CA THR A 117 3.05 2.46 -9.12
C THR A 117 3.68 2.75 -7.76
N ASP A 118 3.21 3.77 -7.06
CA ASP A 118 3.81 4.28 -5.83
C ASP A 118 5.33 4.59 -5.92
N LEU A 119 5.78 4.93 -7.14
CA LEU A 119 7.19 5.19 -7.45
C LEU A 119 7.58 6.67 -7.31
N VAL A 120 6.66 7.60 -7.57
CA VAL A 120 6.98 9.03 -7.72
C VAL A 120 6.05 9.93 -6.92
N GLY A 121 6.57 11.10 -6.55
CA GLY A 121 5.78 12.15 -5.94
C GLY A 121 5.03 13.00 -6.98
N TYR A 122 4.03 13.75 -6.51
CA TYR A 122 3.27 14.70 -7.33
C TYR A 122 3.23 16.04 -6.62
N ILE A 123 3.82 17.07 -7.25
CA ILE A 123 3.79 18.44 -6.74
C ILE A 123 2.33 18.90 -6.72
N GLY A 124 1.83 19.34 -5.57
CA GLY A 124 0.44 19.77 -5.40
C GLY A 124 -0.55 18.64 -5.04
N TYR A 125 -0.10 17.39 -5.13
CA TYR A 125 -0.74 16.22 -4.54
C TYR A 125 0.26 15.56 -3.59
N ASP A 126 0.64 16.35 -2.57
CA ASP A 126 1.74 16.11 -1.64
C ASP A 126 1.41 15.03 -0.58
N ASN A 127 0.81 13.92 -1.02
CA ASN A 127 0.42 12.79 -0.20
C ASN A 127 1.53 11.72 -0.24
N GLY A 128 2.02 11.32 0.94
CA GLY A 128 3.15 10.37 1.05
C GLY A 128 2.86 8.95 0.57
N HIS A 129 1.59 8.57 0.37
CA HIS A 129 1.24 7.22 -0.07
C HIS A 129 1.67 6.89 -1.49
N THR A 130 2.04 7.87 -2.34
CA THR A 130 2.51 7.62 -3.72
C THR A 130 4.00 7.30 -3.83
N LEU A 131 4.72 7.19 -2.70
CA LEU A 131 6.18 7.06 -2.65
C LEU A 131 6.77 5.78 -2.03
N PRO A 132 6.03 4.86 -1.37
CA PRO A 132 6.68 3.76 -0.65
C PRO A 132 7.53 2.86 -1.53
N LEU A 133 7.12 2.55 -2.77
CA LEU A 133 7.92 1.72 -3.67
C LEU A 133 9.19 2.46 -4.11
N GLY A 134 9.06 3.74 -4.47
CA GLY A 134 10.20 4.60 -4.78
C GLY A 134 11.20 4.69 -3.62
N ASN A 135 10.71 4.85 -2.37
CA ASN A 135 11.54 4.87 -1.17
C ASN A 135 12.29 3.54 -0.95
N LEU A 136 11.61 2.41 -1.16
CA LEU A 136 12.21 1.07 -1.04
C LEU A 136 13.30 0.80 -2.08
N LEU A 137 13.22 1.44 -3.25
CA LEU A 137 14.23 1.40 -4.31
C LEU A 137 15.36 2.41 -4.12
N GLY A 138 15.21 3.36 -3.19
CA GLY A 138 16.15 4.47 -2.98
C GLY A 138 15.99 5.62 -3.98
N GLU A 139 14.86 5.70 -4.67
CA GLU A 139 14.56 6.67 -5.74
C GLU A 139 13.48 7.69 -5.33
N GLY A 140 12.82 7.46 -4.20
CA GLY A 140 11.76 8.34 -3.67
C GLY A 140 12.28 9.50 -2.83
N ASP A 141 11.52 9.89 -1.80
CA ASP A 141 11.89 10.99 -0.91
C ASP A 141 13.14 10.68 -0.10
N GLU A 142 14.15 11.57 -0.16
CA GLU A 142 15.45 11.34 0.47
C GLU A 142 15.37 11.11 1.99
N GLU A 143 14.43 11.72 2.70
CA GLU A 143 14.32 11.55 4.15
C GLU A 143 13.71 10.19 4.51
N PHE A 144 12.74 9.73 3.73
CA PHE A 144 12.15 8.41 3.89
C PHE A 144 13.10 7.31 3.39
N ALA A 145 13.74 7.48 2.24
CA ALA A 145 14.68 6.52 1.66
C ALA A 145 15.88 6.23 2.58
N LYS A 146 16.32 7.21 3.40
CA LYS A 146 17.36 7.00 4.42
C LYS A 146 17.03 5.93 5.47
N HIS A 147 15.76 5.57 5.61
CA HIS A 147 15.31 4.49 6.49
C HIS A 147 15.36 3.11 5.83
N VAL A 148 15.73 3.02 4.55
CA VAL A 148 15.90 1.77 3.82
C VAL A 148 17.40 1.46 3.72
N LYS A 149 17.93 0.68 4.69
CA LYS A 149 19.37 0.39 4.76
C LYS A 149 19.90 -0.38 3.55
N THR A 150 19.09 -1.33 3.07
CA THR A 150 19.35 -2.13 1.88
C THR A 150 18.19 -1.89 0.90
N PRO A 151 18.37 -1.00 -0.09
CA PRO A 151 17.37 -0.82 -1.14
C PRO A 151 17.04 -2.14 -1.85
N LEU A 152 15.81 -2.25 -2.33
CA LEU A 152 15.40 -3.36 -3.19
C LEU A 152 16.20 -3.31 -4.49
N LYS A 153 16.52 -4.50 -5.02
CA LYS A 153 17.00 -4.60 -6.39
C LYS A 153 15.81 -4.37 -7.32
N PRO A 154 15.90 -3.45 -8.30
CA PRO A 154 14.80 -3.22 -9.24
C PRO A 154 14.31 -4.50 -9.94
N GLU A 155 15.23 -5.41 -10.29
CA GLU A 155 14.88 -6.67 -10.93
C GLU A 155 14.14 -7.66 -10.01
N HIS A 156 14.10 -7.40 -8.70
CA HIS A 156 13.34 -8.15 -7.69
C HIS A 156 12.00 -7.48 -7.35
N VAL A 157 11.57 -6.50 -8.14
CA VAL A 157 10.26 -5.88 -8.00
C VAL A 157 9.42 -6.23 -9.23
N PHE A 158 8.17 -6.60 -8.98
CA PHE A 158 7.15 -6.79 -10.00
C PHE A 158 5.91 -6.01 -9.63
N ILE A 159 5.43 -5.14 -10.52
CA ILE A 159 4.18 -4.39 -10.32
C ILE A 159 3.05 -5.07 -11.11
N ALA A 160 1.97 -5.46 -10.44
CA ALA A 160 0.87 -6.21 -11.03
C ALA A 160 -0.45 -5.50 -10.78
N GLY A 161 -1.30 -5.38 -11.81
CA GLY A 161 -2.62 -4.77 -11.68
C GLY A 161 -2.70 -3.32 -12.16
N LEU A 162 -1.59 -2.77 -12.70
CA LEU A 162 -1.56 -1.41 -13.24
C LEU A 162 -2.73 -1.17 -14.18
N THR A 163 -3.43 -0.06 -13.97
CA THR A 163 -4.59 0.30 -14.78
C THR A 163 -4.25 1.44 -15.72
N THR A 164 -4.48 1.22 -17.02
CA THR A 164 -4.49 2.29 -18.02
C THR A 164 -5.87 2.94 -18.05
N PRO A 165 -5.98 4.27 -17.82
CA PRO A 165 -7.26 4.96 -17.91
C PRO A 165 -7.81 4.88 -19.34
N THR A 166 -9.14 4.86 -19.47
CA THR A 166 -9.80 5.13 -20.76
C THR A 166 -9.50 6.56 -21.24
N GLU A 167 -9.68 6.84 -22.53
CA GLU A 167 -9.50 8.21 -23.06
C GLU A 167 -10.32 9.24 -22.29
N GLN A 168 -11.58 8.92 -21.95
CA GLN A 168 -12.43 9.82 -21.17
C GLN A 168 -11.94 10.00 -19.73
N GLU A 169 -11.49 8.93 -19.07
CA GLU A 169 -10.93 9.04 -17.72
C GLU A 169 -9.62 9.84 -17.70
N ALA A 170 -8.76 9.63 -18.70
CA ALA A 170 -7.52 10.37 -18.84
C ALA A 170 -7.77 11.88 -19.03
N GLU A 171 -8.77 12.26 -19.84
CA GLU A 171 -9.17 13.66 -20.02
C GLU A 171 -9.65 14.28 -18.70
N VAL A 172 -10.51 13.59 -17.95
CA VAL A 172 -11.01 14.05 -16.65
C VAL A 172 -9.87 14.20 -15.63
N ILE A 173 -8.98 13.22 -15.53
CA ILE A 173 -7.81 13.27 -14.62
C ILE A 173 -6.92 14.45 -15.00
N TYR A 174 -6.63 14.62 -16.29
CA TYR A 174 -5.81 15.72 -16.80
C TYR A 174 -6.42 17.10 -16.47
N GLU A 175 -7.71 17.30 -16.73
CA GLU A 175 -8.40 18.54 -16.38
C GLU A 175 -8.34 18.83 -14.88
N ARG A 176 -8.49 17.80 -14.04
CA ARG A 176 -8.38 17.93 -12.58
C ARG A 176 -6.97 18.28 -12.14
N PHE A 177 -5.95 17.67 -12.73
CA PHE A 177 -4.56 17.99 -12.45
C PHE A 177 -4.25 19.45 -12.80
N GLN A 178 -4.68 19.92 -13.98
CA GLN A 178 -4.53 21.32 -14.37
C GLN A 178 -5.24 22.27 -13.40
N LYS A 179 -6.48 21.94 -12.99
CA LYS A 179 -7.27 22.77 -12.08
C LYS A 179 -6.65 22.87 -10.68
N LEU A 180 -6.02 21.80 -10.20
CA LEU A 180 -5.41 21.72 -8.87
C LEU A 180 -3.92 22.08 -8.88
N GLY A 181 -3.32 22.29 -10.06
CA GLY A 181 -1.88 22.54 -10.19
C GLY A 181 -1.03 21.32 -9.86
N ILE A 182 -1.58 20.10 -10.05
CA ILE A 182 -0.87 18.84 -9.79
C ILE A 182 0.05 18.53 -10.96
N VAL A 183 1.32 18.28 -10.67
CA VAL A 183 2.33 17.92 -11.67
C VAL A 183 3.15 16.73 -11.15
N PRO A 184 3.34 15.65 -11.93
CA PRO A 184 4.27 14.59 -11.55
C PRO A 184 5.67 15.18 -11.32
N ALA A 185 6.28 14.85 -10.19
CA ALA A 185 7.65 15.29 -9.92
C ALA A 185 8.65 14.62 -10.89
N ASP A 186 8.33 13.39 -11.30
CA ASP A 186 9.09 12.56 -12.24
C ASP A 186 8.17 11.77 -13.16
N SER A 187 8.72 11.21 -14.23
CA SER A 187 8.01 10.33 -15.16
C SER A 187 8.05 8.87 -14.67
N GLU A 188 6.89 8.34 -14.26
CA GLU A 188 6.74 6.93 -13.86
C GLU A 188 7.23 5.96 -14.94
N ALA A 189 6.87 6.22 -16.21
CA ALA A 189 7.25 5.37 -17.33
C ALA A 189 8.77 5.36 -17.57
N GLU A 190 9.42 6.53 -17.48
CA GLU A 190 10.88 6.61 -17.60
C GLU A 190 11.57 5.95 -16.41
N MET A 191 11.02 6.07 -15.19
CA MET A 191 11.56 5.42 -14.01
C MET A 191 11.46 3.88 -14.10
N ILE A 192 10.29 3.35 -14.47
CA ILE A 192 10.08 1.91 -14.72
C ILE A 192 11.07 1.41 -15.78
N GLN A 193 11.21 2.13 -16.90
CA GLN A 193 12.11 1.77 -17.98
C GLN A 193 13.58 1.81 -17.54
N ARG A 194 14.01 2.87 -16.85
CA ARG A 194 15.39 3.06 -16.38
C ARG A 194 15.79 1.97 -15.38
N LEU A 195 14.88 1.63 -14.47
CA LEU A 195 15.11 0.64 -13.43
C LEU A 195 14.90 -0.80 -13.93
N GLY A 196 14.23 -0.98 -15.08
CA GLY A 196 13.94 -2.29 -15.64
C GLY A 196 12.95 -3.10 -14.79
N ILE A 197 12.04 -2.41 -14.10
CA ILE A 197 11.01 -3.04 -13.27
C ILE A 197 10.03 -3.77 -14.19
N LYS A 198 9.73 -5.04 -13.88
CA LYS A 198 8.73 -5.80 -14.63
C LYS A 198 7.33 -5.37 -14.18
N THR A 199 6.42 -5.23 -15.14
CA THR A 199 5.04 -4.83 -14.88
C THR A 199 4.05 -5.69 -15.64
N ALA A 200 2.90 -5.97 -15.05
CA ALA A 200 1.73 -6.52 -15.74
C ALA A 200 0.49 -5.68 -15.45
N GLY A 201 -0.19 -5.24 -16.51
CA GLY A 201 -1.45 -4.51 -16.35
C GLY A 201 -2.59 -5.41 -15.89
N ALA A 202 -3.67 -4.82 -15.38
CA ALA A 202 -4.82 -5.59 -14.90
C ALA A 202 -5.39 -6.57 -15.96
N GLY A 203 -5.44 -6.15 -17.23
CA GLY A 203 -5.90 -7.00 -18.33
C GLY A 203 -5.05 -8.26 -18.56
N GLU A 204 -3.75 -8.18 -18.31
CA GLU A 204 -2.86 -9.35 -18.35
C GLU A 204 -3.15 -10.28 -17.17
N ILE A 205 -3.19 -9.73 -15.96
CA ILE A 205 -3.40 -10.47 -14.71
C ILE A 205 -4.75 -11.22 -14.67
N ILE A 206 -5.81 -10.61 -15.22
CA ILE A 206 -7.13 -11.25 -15.36
C ILE A 206 -7.02 -12.56 -16.16
N ASN A 207 -6.19 -12.57 -17.21
CA ASN A 207 -6.07 -13.70 -18.13
C ASN A 207 -5.02 -14.71 -17.68
N SER A 208 -3.90 -14.26 -17.12
CA SER A 208 -2.76 -15.10 -16.77
C SER A 208 -1.88 -14.49 -15.67
N THR A 209 -1.32 -15.36 -14.83
CA THR A 209 -0.29 -15.04 -13.82
C THR A 209 1.11 -15.43 -14.28
N GLN A 210 1.26 -15.89 -15.53
CA GLN A 210 2.49 -16.49 -16.07
C GLN A 210 3.70 -15.55 -15.96
N SER A 211 3.55 -14.26 -16.23
CA SER A 211 4.66 -13.30 -16.16
C SER A 211 5.23 -13.15 -14.73
N ILE A 212 4.38 -13.29 -13.71
CA ILE A 212 4.81 -13.31 -12.30
C ILE A 212 5.63 -14.57 -12.02
N HIS A 213 5.16 -15.74 -12.47
CA HIS A 213 5.90 -17.01 -12.32
C HIS A 213 7.24 -16.99 -13.06
N GLU A 214 7.27 -16.46 -14.30
CA GLU A 214 8.50 -16.30 -15.07
C GLU A 214 9.49 -15.39 -14.34
N TRP A 215 9.02 -14.26 -13.80
CA TRP A 215 9.85 -13.38 -12.97
C TRP A 215 10.41 -14.07 -11.73
N ILE A 216 9.58 -14.78 -10.95
CA ILE A 216 10.01 -15.53 -9.76
C ILE A 216 11.10 -16.54 -10.12
N ASN A 217 10.90 -17.30 -11.20
CA ASN A 217 11.84 -18.32 -11.65
C ASN A 217 13.13 -17.74 -12.22
N GLU A 218 13.05 -16.72 -13.09
CA GLU A 218 14.21 -16.05 -13.68
C GLU A 218 15.12 -15.41 -12.63
N LYS A 219 14.53 -14.86 -11.57
CA LYS A 219 15.25 -14.17 -10.49
C LYS A 219 15.53 -15.08 -9.30
N ASN A 220 15.08 -16.34 -9.35
CA ASN A 220 15.25 -17.31 -8.27
C ASN A 220 14.76 -16.77 -6.92
N ILE A 221 13.59 -16.12 -6.93
CA ILE A 221 12.98 -15.51 -5.74
C ILE A 221 12.56 -16.63 -4.78
N LYS A 222 13.13 -16.63 -3.58
CA LYS A 222 12.83 -17.63 -2.54
C LYS A 222 11.88 -17.10 -1.48
N HIS A 223 12.06 -15.84 -1.11
CA HIS A 223 11.26 -15.14 -0.10
C HIS A 223 10.52 -14.01 -0.80
N LEU A 224 9.20 -14.01 -0.67
CA LEU A 224 8.32 -13.06 -1.34
C LEU A 224 7.61 -12.19 -0.30
N ALA A 225 7.65 -10.88 -0.50
CA ALA A 225 6.72 -9.94 0.10
C ALA A 225 5.65 -9.54 -0.93
N ILE A 226 4.41 -9.44 -0.47
CA ILE A 226 3.27 -9.06 -1.31
C ILE A 226 2.61 -7.83 -0.69
N HIS A 227 2.59 -6.76 -1.46
CA HIS A 227 1.76 -5.58 -1.20
C HIS A 227 0.44 -5.75 -1.92
N ILE A 228 -0.66 -5.40 -1.25
CA ILE A 228 -1.99 -5.34 -1.85
C ILE A 228 -2.61 -3.99 -1.50
N ASP A 229 -2.54 -3.05 -2.45
CA ASP A 229 -3.46 -1.92 -2.50
C ASP A 229 -4.84 -2.47 -2.89
N LEU A 230 -5.83 -2.30 -2.02
CA LEU A 230 -7.18 -2.77 -2.32
C LEU A 230 -7.81 -2.03 -3.51
N ASP A 231 -7.32 -0.84 -3.85
CA ASP A 231 -7.85 -0.04 -4.94
C ASP A 231 -7.57 -0.61 -6.34
N VAL A 232 -6.71 -1.64 -6.42
CA VAL A 232 -6.55 -2.53 -7.58
C VAL A 232 -7.85 -3.27 -7.95
N LEU A 233 -8.79 -3.37 -7.01
CA LEU A 233 -10.09 -4.01 -7.20
C LEU A 233 -11.09 -3.08 -7.89
N ASP A 234 -11.99 -3.66 -8.69
CA ASP A 234 -13.07 -2.92 -9.34
C ASP A 234 -14.05 -2.33 -8.28
N PRO A 235 -14.20 -0.99 -8.20
CA PRO A 235 -15.12 -0.35 -7.25
C PRO A 235 -16.60 -0.70 -7.51
N LYS A 236 -16.93 -1.24 -8.69
CA LYS A 236 -18.26 -1.80 -8.97
C LYS A 236 -18.51 -3.11 -8.25
N THR A 237 -17.50 -3.80 -7.73
CA THR A 237 -17.64 -5.09 -7.03
C THR A 237 -17.24 -5.00 -5.56
N PHE A 238 -16.22 -4.21 -5.24
CA PHE A 238 -15.78 -3.96 -3.86
C PHE A 238 -15.82 -2.46 -3.55
N ARG A 239 -16.68 -2.06 -2.60
CA ARG A 239 -17.07 -0.65 -2.43
C ARG A 239 -16.36 0.05 -1.27
N SER A 240 -15.44 -0.65 -0.61
CA SER A 240 -14.66 -0.09 0.48
C SER A 240 -13.35 0.53 -0.03
N LEU A 241 -13.45 1.39 -1.05
CA LEU A 241 -12.32 1.99 -1.80
C LEU A 241 -12.52 3.48 -1.97
N ILE A 242 -11.45 4.25 -2.16
CA ILE A 242 -11.54 5.69 -2.42
C ILE A 242 -12.45 6.01 -3.62
N PHE A 243 -12.37 5.20 -4.67
CA PHE A 243 -13.18 5.31 -5.89
C PHE A 243 -14.66 4.99 -5.71
N ALA A 244 -15.05 4.43 -4.55
CA ALA A 244 -16.41 4.02 -4.24
C ALA A 244 -17.07 4.91 -3.17
N LYS A 245 -16.46 6.06 -2.83
CA LYS A 245 -17.03 7.02 -1.90
C LYS A 245 -18.39 7.51 -2.42
N PRO A 246 -19.48 7.35 -1.65
CA PRO A 246 -20.77 7.90 -2.02
C PRO A 246 -20.69 9.43 -2.17
N GLU A 247 -21.30 9.96 -3.22
CA GLU A 247 -21.50 11.42 -3.48
C GLU A 247 -20.25 12.24 -3.85
N ASP A 248 -19.04 11.69 -3.73
CA ASP A 248 -17.78 12.39 -4.00
C ASP A 248 -16.81 11.51 -4.80
N PRO A 249 -17.03 11.38 -6.12
CA PRO A 249 -16.24 10.48 -6.94
C PRO A 249 -14.80 10.98 -7.08
N PHE A 250 -13.86 10.09 -6.79
CA PHE A 250 -12.44 10.38 -6.89
C PHE A 250 -11.95 10.31 -8.35
N HIS A 251 -11.25 11.36 -8.79
CA HIS A 251 -10.89 11.57 -10.21
C HIS A 251 -9.45 12.07 -10.39
N LEU A 252 -8.53 11.62 -9.53
CA LEU A 252 -7.11 11.98 -9.62
C LEU A 252 -6.23 10.83 -10.13
N SER A 253 -6.79 9.63 -10.30
CA SER A 253 -6.04 8.47 -10.78
C SER A 253 -7.00 7.45 -11.44
N PRO A 254 -6.49 6.52 -12.26
CA PRO A 254 -7.29 5.40 -12.76
C PRO A 254 -7.73 4.48 -11.61
N LYS A 255 -8.92 3.91 -11.71
CA LYS A 255 -9.45 2.93 -10.74
C LYS A 255 -9.04 1.50 -11.11
N GLY A 256 -8.88 0.62 -10.14
CA GLY A 256 -8.63 -0.79 -10.38
C GLY A 256 -9.75 -1.52 -11.14
N SER A 257 -9.42 -2.71 -11.63
CA SER A 257 -10.34 -3.58 -12.38
C SER A 257 -10.23 -5.06 -12.03
N LEU A 258 -9.35 -5.42 -11.08
CA LEU A 258 -9.27 -6.79 -10.58
C LEU A 258 -10.47 -7.12 -9.69
N GLN A 259 -10.54 -8.38 -9.30
CA GLN A 259 -11.57 -8.93 -8.42
C GLN A 259 -10.88 -9.83 -7.40
N PHE A 260 -11.54 -10.11 -6.28
CA PHE A 260 -10.98 -10.99 -5.25
C PHE A 260 -10.55 -12.36 -5.79
N ILE A 261 -11.22 -12.90 -6.81
CA ILE A 261 -10.85 -14.19 -7.41
C ILE A 261 -9.44 -14.14 -8.03
N HIS A 262 -9.03 -13.01 -8.60
CA HIS A 262 -7.69 -12.82 -9.15
C HIS A 262 -6.65 -12.77 -8.02
N LEU A 263 -6.92 -12.02 -6.94
CA LEU A 263 -6.04 -11.96 -5.77
C LEU A 263 -5.91 -13.33 -5.10
N GLN A 264 -7.02 -14.05 -4.91
CA GLN A 264 -7.04 -15.39 -4.33
C GLN A 264 -6.23 -16.38 -5.17
N LYS A 265 -6.34 -16.30 -6.50
CA LYS A 265 -5.56 -17.12 -7.42
C LYS A 265 -4.06 -16.84 -7.25
N ILE A 266 -3.63 -15.58 -7.33
CA ILE A 266 -2.23 -15.18 -7.15
C ILE A 266 -1.70 -15.66 -5.80
N LEU A 267 -2.38 -15.32 -4.70
CA LEU A 267 -1.93 -15.68 -3.35
C LEU A 267 -1.79 -17.20 -3.18
N LYS A 268 -2.73 -17.98 -3.72
CA LYS A 268 -2.67 -19.43 -3.67
C LYS A 268 -1.48 -19.95 -4.47
N GLU A 269 -1.37 -19.60 -5.75
CA GLU A 269 -0.32 -20.07 -6.65
C GLU A 269 1.08 -19.72 -6.11
N LEU A 270 1.28 -18.48 -5.65
CA LEU A 270 2.59 -18.03 -5.16
C LEU A 270 2.97 -18.61 -3.79
N SER A 271 1.98 -18.98 -2.97
CA SER A 271 2.23 -19.68 -1.69
C SER A 271 2.73 -21.11 -1.87
N GLU A 272 2.52 -21.71 -3.05
CA GLU A 272 3.00 -23.05 -3.41
C GLU A 272 4.43 -23.00 -3.99
N GLU A 273 4.82 -21.88 -4.62
CA GLU A 273 6.12 -21.72 -5.30
C GLU A 273 7.18 -21.01 -4.43
N THR A 274 6.76 -20.09 -3.56
CA THR A 274 7.66 -19.23 -2.77
C THR A 274 7.33 -19.24 -1.28
N ASP A 275 8.30 -18.87 -0.44
CA ASP A 275 8.03 -18.57 0.96
C ASP A 275 7.52 -17.14 1.10
N ILE A 276 6.20 -16.97 1.26
CA ILE A 276 5.63 -15.65 1.56
C ILE A 276 6.03 -15.25 2.99
N VAL A 277 6.83 -14.19 3.08
CA VAL A 277 7.40 -13.67 4.33
C VAL A 277 6.85 -12.29 4.68
N GLY A 278 6.33 -11.57 3.70
CA GLY A 278 5.65 -10.29 3.87
C GLY A 278 4.29 -10.33 3.21
N LEU A 279 3.27 -9.85 3.91
CA LEU A 279 1.96 -9.56 3.31
C LEU A 279 1.43 -8.28 3.94
N GLY A 280 1.06 -7.30 3.15
CA GLY A 280 0.20 -6.22 3.65
C GLY A 280 -0.98 -5.95 2.76
N ILE A 281 -1.97 -5.36 3.41
CA ILE A 281 -3.26 -5.01 2.82
C ILE A 281 -3.53 -3.57 3.26
N THR A 282 -3.67 -2.67 2.29
CA THR A 282 -3.74 -1.22 2.49
C THR A 282 -5.00 -0.64 1.85
N GLU A 283 -5.20 0.66 2.05
CA GLU A 283 -6.16 1.50 1.32
C GLU A 283 -7.63 1.10 1.49
N HIS A 284 -7.93 0.39 2.58
CA HIS A 284 -9.30 0.03 2.93
C HIS A 284 -10.11 1.26 3.38
N MET A 285 -11.18 1.59 2.65
CA MET A 285 -12.09 2.69 2.96
C MET A 285 -13.54 2.21 3.10
N PRO A 286 -13.92 1.58 4.23
CA PRO A 286 -15.24 0.96 4.39
C PRO A 286 -16.35 1.99 4.68
N TRP A 287 -16.79 2.75 3.67
CA TRP A 287 -17.73 3.86 3.78
C TRP A 287 -18.99 3.53 4.57
N ASP A 288 -19.64 2.40 4.26
CA ASP A 288 -20.86 1.99 4.97
C ASP A 288 -20.62 1.78 6.47
N ALA A 289 -19.49 1.16 6.83
CA ALA A 289 -19.14 0.92 8.22
C ALA A 289 -18.72 2.22 8.94
N ILE A 290 -18.10 3.16 8.21
CA ILE A 290 -17.76 4.49 8.74
C ILE A 290 -19.03 5.26 9.08
N GLU A 291 -20.00 5.33 8.16
CA GLU A 291 -21.26 6.03 8.40
C GLU A 291 -22.09 5.34 9.49
N LEU A 292 -22.13 4.00 9.50
CA LEU A 292 -22.78 3.25 10.56
C LEU A 292 -22.13 3.54 11.92
N LYS A 293 -20.80 3.59 12.01
CA LYS A 293 -20.09 3.92 13.25
C LYS A 293 -20.45 5.32 13.76
N LYS A 294 -20.56 6.30 12.87
CA LYS A 294 -21.00 7.67 13.22
C LYS A 294 -22.44 7.66 13.77
N LEU A 295 -23.36 7.01 13.05
CA LEU A 295 -24.74 6.88 13.49
C LEU A 295 -24.83 6.23 14.88
N LEU A 296 -24.12 5.14 15.12
CA LEU A 296 -24.13 4.44 16.41
C LEU A 296 -23.58 5.31 17.55
N ALA A 297 -22.55 6.13 17.28
CA ALA A 297 -21.99 7.05 18.27
C ALA A 297 -22.98 8.14 18.70
N ASP A 298 -23.96 8.48 17.85
CA ASP A 298 -25.00 9.49 18.16
C ASP A 298 -26.23 8.91 18.90
N ILE A 299 -26.30 7.58 19.09
CA ILE A 299 -27.43 6.94 19.78
C ILE A 299 -27.21 7.00 21.31
N PRO A 300 -28.08 7.70 22.09
CA PRO A 300 -27.84 7.91 23.52
C PRO A 300 -27.70 6.63 24.35
N ILE A 301 -28.59 5.63 24.13
CA ILE A 301 -28.57 4.38 24.91
C ILE A 301 -27.28 3.55 24.74
N LEU A 302 -26.46 3.84 23.74
CA LEU A 302 -25.16 3.17 23.53
C LEU A 302 -24.00 3.87 24.24
N ASN A 303 -24.21 5.08 24.77
CA ASN A 303 -23.18 5.93 25.37
C ASN A 303 -23.41 6.25 26.86
N ASP A 304 -24.58 5.90 27.40
CA ASP A 304 -24.96 6.08 28.81
C ASP A 304 -24.42 4.97 29.73
#